data_AF-A0A9D5LR55-F1
#
_entry.id   AF-A0A9D5LR55-F1
#
_cell.length_a   1.000
_cell.length_b   1.000
_cell.length_c   1.000
_cell.angle_alpha   90.00
_cell.angle_beta   90.00
_cell.angle_gamma   90.00
#
_symmetry.space_group_name_H-M   'P 1'
#
loop_
_entity.id
_entity.type
_entity.pdbx_description
1 polymer ?
#
loop_
_entity_poly.entity_id
_entity_poly.type
_entity_poly.pdbx_seq_one_letter_code
_entity_poly.pdbx_strand_id
1 'polypeptide(L)'
;MILLSTTEIFLSTFDLAPEVREVLYWVDIVTLIFFTVEVSLRIWVAPCIDPKFSGIKGRLKYCFTFYGAIDVLSTFPFYLQWIFPLPVAAFKAMRTARVVRTMRIGRYSKSFSLLSNAIKEKRRELIVSMQFLLVVTIILSLILFFAEHEAQPDVYKNGFISTIWAFAQYIGDPGQFADTPPITPLGRIIACIVGFLGIAIVAVPTGIIGAGFTESLEKESNKDKIKENAEKLRSAFQRKLDRPSGFQVMPPFRNMTFLQSRLAMKEDEIVEAVNSPEAPNFRLISTATTIPKRKQGMDTLAVEHFFINRPYGLCIDRNSRITIVSPSSNVDAGIGNFAFYVALIGGFNYISREIGPTAIYQSVLIHNPEDEPEEYKPFAEDLERLASRPGAWTLTLLVASGALEPEYPEHLHFGAGGKKGDETLNAENLLIKDKETYQELYDEMSRVMHTELQLTCEHQRRYDTSNKRIILREISAPEANHIVLRIEWNKILWDENRMVLGATIARVMKKIIEGAELDPPEVIKKKDIGFAGYGLD
;
A
#
# COMPACT_ATOMS: atom_id res chain seq x y z
N MET A 1 -13.19 3.83 -35.07
CA MET A 1 -14.49 3.12 -35.21
C MET A 1 -15.67 3.89 -34.64
N ILE A 2 -15.69 4.27 -33.35
CA ILE A 2 -16.81 5.05 -32.77
C ILE A 2 -17.03 6.37 -33.52
N LEU A 3 -15.98 7.18 -33.70
CA LEU A 3 -16.07 8.43 -34.46
C LEU A 3 -16.54 8.22 -35.90
N LEU A 4 -16.03 7.19 -36.59
CA LEU A 4 -16.44 6.84 -37.95
C LEU A 4 -17.94 6.52 -38.02
N SER A 5 -18.46 5.72 -37.08
CA SER A 5 -19.89 5.41 -36.99
C SER A 5 -20.72 6.64 -36.61
N THR A 6 -20.25 7.51 -35.72
CA THR A 6 -20.96 8.75 -35.37
C THR A 6 -21.04 9.71 -36.56
N THR A 7 -19.93 9.87 -37.32
CA THR A 7 -19.90 10.68 -38.53
C THR A 7 -20.81 10.09 -39.62
N GLU A 8 -20.81 8.77 -39.81
CA GLU A 8 -21.72 8.09 -40.72
C GLU A 8 -23.20 8.35 -40.36
N ILE A 9 -23.59 8.15 -39.09
CA ILE A 9 -24.95 8.43 -38.62
C ILE A 9 -25.32 9.89 -38.88
N PHE A 10 -24.43 10.84 -38.61
CA PHE A 10 -24.68 12.26 -38.86
C PHE A 10 -24.87 12.55 -40.35
N LEU A 11 -23.98 12.06 -41.22
CA LEU A 11 -24.06 12.24 -42.66
C LEU A 11 -25.30 11.59 -43.26
N SER A 12 -25.74 10.45 -42.73
CA SER A 12 -26.96 9.74 -43.18
C SER A 12 -28.25 10.55 -43.04
N THR A 13 -28.24 11.66 -42.28
CA THR A 13 -29.39 12.55 -42.11
C THR A 13 -29.58 13.54 -43.27
N PHE A 14 -28.54 13.74 -44.09
CA PHE A 14 -28.59 14.66 -45.24
C PHE A 14 -29.13 13.97 -46.49
N ASP A 15 -29.69 14.77 -47.40
CA ASP A 15 -30.14 14.28 -48.71
C ASP A 15 -28.93 14.15 -49.66
N LEU A 16 -28.20 13.04 -49.50
CA LEU A 16 -26.95 12.77 -50.22
C LEU A 16 -27.17 12.06 -51.56
N ALA A 17 -26.21 12.24 -52.48
CA ALA A 17 -26.17 11.53 -53.76
C ALA A 17 -26.13 9.99 -53.58
N PRO A 18 -26.70 9.20 -54.52
CA PRO A 18 -26.82 7.74 -54.39
C PRO A 18 -25.49 7.03 -54.11
N GLU A 19 -24.40 7.49 -54.72
CA GLU A 19 -23.06 6.91 -54.58
C GLU A 19 -22.52 7.07 -53.16
N VAL A 20 -22.79 8.21 -52.52
CA VAL A 20 -22.38 8.48 -51.14
C VAL A 20 -23.21 7.64 -50.17
N ARG A 21 -24.50 7.42 -50.44
CA ARG A 21 -25.37 6.55 -49.62
C ARG A 21 -24.88 5.10 -49.63
N GLU A 22 -24.41 4.60 -50.78
CA GLU A 22 -23.87 3.25 -50.89
C GLU A 22 -22.59 3.08 -50.07
N VAL A 23 -21.69 4.08 -50.10
CA VAL A 23 -20.49 4.07 -49.25
C VAL A 23 -20.86 4.09 -47.76
N LEU A 24 -21.80 4.95 -47.34
CA LEU A 24 -22.25 5.01 -45.94
C LEU A 24 -22.90 3.70 -45.49
N TYR A 25 -23.64 3.03 -46.37
CA TYR A 25 -24.24 1.72 -46.08
C TYR A 25 -23.17 0.66 -45.77
N TRP A 26 -22.10 0.58 -46.58
CA TRP A 26 -20.99 -0.33 -46.31
C TRP A 26 -20.26 0.02 -45.02
N VAL A 27 -20.08 1.31 -44.71
CA VAL A 27 -19.51 1.76 -43.45
C VAL A 27 -20.39 1.36 -42.25
N ASP A 28 -21.71 1.46 -42.34
CA ASP A 28 -22.64 1.00 -41.28
C ASP A 28 -22.52 -0.51 -41.08
N ILE A 29 -22.46 -1.32 -42.15
CA ILE A 29 -22.29 -2.78 -42.04
C ILE A 29 -20.96 -3.12 -41.35
N VAL A 30 -19.85 -2.55 -41.81
CA VAL A 30 -18.53 -2.84 -41.26
C VAL A 30 -18.44 -2.44 -39.79
N THR A 31 -18.95 -1.25 -39.43
CA THR A 31 -18.97 -0.79 -38.04
C THR A 31 -19.91 -1.61 -37.17
N LEU A 32 -21.07 -2.02 -37.69
CA LEU A 32 -22.00 -2.93 -37.01
C LEU A 32 -21.32 -4.27 -36.70
N ILE A 33 -20.73 -4.94 -37.69
CA ILE A 33 -20.04 -6.23 -37.50
C ILE A 33 -18.95 -6.08 -36.45
N PHE A 34 -18.12 -5.04 -36.55
CA PHE A 34 -17.06 -4.75 -35.59
C PHE A 34 -17.62 -4.63 -34.16
N PHE A 35 -18.66 -3.83 -33.95
CA PHE A 35 -19.26 -3.65 -32.63
C PHE A 35 -19.98 -4.89 -32.13
N THR A 36 -20.57 -5.70 -33.00
CA THR A 36 -21.18 -6.99 -32.62
C THR A 36 -20.14 -7.94 -32.06
N VAL A 37 -19.00 -8.09 -32.73
CA VAL A 37 -17.90 -8.92 -32.24
C VAL A 37 -17.37 -8.39 -30.92
N GLU A 38 -17.09 -7.08 -30.85
CA GLU A 38 -16.54 -6.42 -29.66
C GLU A 38 -17.45 -6.55 -28.42
N VAL A 39 -18.75 -6.29 -28.55
CA VAL A 39 -19.70 -6.44 -27.43
C VAL A 39 -19.88 -7.90 -27.02
N SER A 40 -19.97 -8.81 -27.99
CA SER A 40 -20.15 -10.24 -27.70
C SER A 40 -18.95 -10.81 -26.94
N LEU A 41 -17.73 -10.47 -27.36
CA LEU A 41 -16.50 -10.85 -26.66
C LEU A 41 -16.44 -10.21 -25.26
N ARG A 42 -16.88 -8.96 -25.10
CA ARG A 42 -16.90 -8.30 -23.79
C ARG A 42 -17.86 -8.97 -22.81
N ILE A 43 -19.07 -9.31 -23.23
CA ILE A 43 -20.03 -10.05 -22.40
C ILE A 43 -19.46 -11.44 -22.05
N TRP A 44 -18.73 -12.07 -22.96
CA TRP A 44 -18.07 -13.35 -22.72
C TRP A 44 -16.99 -13.29 -21.63
N VAL A 45 -16.12 -12.26 -21.70
CA VAL A 45 -14.97 -12.05 -20.80
C VAL A 45 -15.35 -11.32 -19.50
N ALA A 46 -16.57 -10.81 -19.36
CA ALA A 46 -17.06 -10.12 -18.15
C ALA A 46 -16.73 -10.84 -16.81
N PRO A 47 -16.80 -12.19 -16.69
CA PRO A 47 -16.41 -12.91 -15.48
C PRO A 47 -14.93 -12.75 -15.07
N CYS A 48 -14.04 -12.49 -16.04
CA CYS A 48 -12.61 -12.25 -15.79
C CYS A 48 -12.34 -10.85 -15.25
N ILE A 49 -13.27 -9.90 -15.46
CA ILE A 49 -13.15 -8.50 -15.00
C ILE A 49 -13.65 -8.36 -13.56
N ASP A 50 -14.79 -8.99 -13.25
CA ASP A 50 -15.32 -9.05 -11.88
C ASP A 50 -15.97 -10.42 -11.66
N PRO A 51 -15.55 -11.19 -10.63
CA PRO A 51 -16.17 -12.47 -10.28
C PRO A 51 -17.69 -12.42 -10.09
N LYS A 52 -18.25 -11.24 -9.77
CA LYS A 52 -19.71 -11.00 -9.65
C LYS A 52 -20.49 -11.22 -10.94
N PHE A 53 -19.82 -11.24 -12.10
CA PHE A 53 -20.44 -11.49 -13.40
C PHE A 53 -20.27 -12.94 -13.89
N SER A 54 -19.84 -13.85 -13.03
CA SER A 54 -19.73 -15.28 -13.35
C SER A 54 -21.09 -15.95 -13.64
N GLY A 55 -21.08 -16.92 -14.56
CA GLY A 55 -22.26 -17.65 -15.00
C GLY A 55 -23.24 -16.86 -15.88
N ILE A 56 -24.34 -17.49 -16.29
CA ILE A 56 -25.34 -16.90 -17.20
C ILE A 56 -26.08 -15.73 -16.53
N LYS A 57 -26.44 -15.87 -15.25
CA LYS A 57 -27.10 -14.81 -14.47
C LYS A 57 -26.17 -13.60 -14.23
N GLY A 58 -24.88 -13.85 -14.00
CA GLY A 58 -23.88 -12.79 -13.83
C GLY A 58 -23.64 -11.99 -15.12
N ARG A 59 -23.54 -12.66 -16.26
CA ARG A 59 -23.46 -12.00 -17.58
C ARG A 59 -24.71 -11.19 -17.92
N LEU A 60 -25.90 -11.69 -17.57
CA LEU A 60 -27.14 -10.92 -17.74
C LEU A 60 -27.14 -9.66 -16.85
N LYS A 61 -26.65 -9.79 -15.60
CA LYS A 61 -26.48 -8.65 -14.69
C LYS A 61 -25.52 -7.60 -15.26
N TYR A 62 -24.45 -8.01 -15.96
CA TYR A 62 -23.56 -7.10 -16.67
C TYR A 62 -24.29 -6.28 -17.73
N CYS A 63 -25.16 -6.91 -18.54
CA CYS A 63 -25.96 -6.22 -19.57
C CYS A 63 -26.89 -5.12 -19.00
N PHE A 64 -27.28 -5.21 -17.72
CA PHE A 64 -28.11 -4.20 -17.05
C PHE A 64 -27.28 -3.13 -16.30
N THR A 65 -25.95 -3.18 -16.33
CA THR A 65 -25.11 -2.07 -15.86
C THR A 65 -25.19 -0.89 -16.82
N PHE A 66 -24.87 0.34 -16.38
CA PHE A 66 -24.92 1.52 -17.24
C PHE A 66 -24.15 1.34 -18.57
N TYR A 67 -22.90 0.85 -18.48
CA TYR A 67 -22.08 0.61 -19.66
C TYR A 67 -22.50 -0.64 -20.45
N GLY A 68 -22.94 -1.71 -19.79
CA GLY A 68 -23.48 -2.90 -20.46
C GLY A 68 -24.78 -2.60 -21.22
N ALA A 69 -25.65 -1.76 -20.66
CA ALA A 69 -26.88 -1.32 -21.30
C ALA A 69 -26.58 -0.46 -22.54
N ILE A 70 -25.60 0.45 -22.46
CA ILE A 70 -25.10 1.20 -23.63
C ILE A 70 -24.61 0.21 -24.69
N ASP A 71 -23.79 -0.79 -24.34
CA ASP A 71 -23.28 -1.78 -25.30
C ASP A 71 -24.41 -2.57 -25.96
N VAL A 72 -25.41 -2.98 -25.18
CA VAL A 72 -26.54 -3.76 -25.71
C VAL A 72 -27.41 -2.91 -26.63
N LEU A 73 -27.83 -1.72 -26.17
CA LEU A 73 -28.71 -0.80 -26.91
C LEU A 73 -28.06 -0.22 -28.17
N SER A 74 -26.74 -0.21 -28.25
CA SER A 74 -26.03 0.34 -29.41
C SER A 74 -25.73 -0.71 -30.49
N THR A 75 -25.82 -2.00 -30.18
CA THR A 75 -25.51 -3.11 -31.10
C THR A 75 -26.73 -3.97 -31.42
N PHE A 76 -27.50 -4.40 -30.42
CA PHE A 76 -28.52 -5.44 -30.58
C PHE A 76 -29.89 -5.00 -31.12
N PRO A 77 -30.34 -3.73 -31.05
CA PRO A 77 -31.60 -3.33 -31.69
C PRO A 77 -31.65 -3.63 -33.20
N PHE A 78 -30.51 -3.65 -33.87
CA PHE A 78 -30.42 -4.07 -35.28
C PHE A 78 -30.80 -5.54 -35.49
N TYR A 79 -30.53 -6.43 -34.53
CA TYR A 79 -30.86 -7.85 -34.67
C TYR A 79 -32.29 -8.14 -34.18
N LEU A 80 -32.81 -7.37 -33.22
CA LEU A 80 -34.19 -7.48 -32.73
C LEU A 80 -35.23 -7.34 -33.85
N GLN A 81 -34.94 -6.52 -34.85
CA GLN A 81 -35.82 -6.29 -36.02
C GLN A 81 -36.03 -7.56 -36.87
N TRP A 82 -35.14 -8.55 -36.78
CA TRP A 82 -35.23 -9.82 -37.52
C TRP A 82 -35.99 -10.90 -36.73
N ILE A 83 -36.10 -10.74 -35.40
CA ILE A 83 -36.66 -11.76 -34.49
C ILE A 83 -38.12 -11.44 -34.13
N PHE A 84 -38.49 -10.15 -34.03
CA PHE A 84 -39.82 -9.73 -33.61
C PHE A 84 -40.55 -8.92 -34.70
N PRO A 85 -41.81 -9.26 -35.04
CA PRO A 85 -42.65 -8.42 -35.91
C PRO A 85 -43.09 -7.17 -35.15
N LEU A 86 -42.29 -6.11 -35.24
CA LEU A 86 -42.53 -4.85 -34.54
C LEU A 86 -43.33 -3.84 -35.38
N PRO A 87 -44.07 -2.90 -34.76
CA PRO A 87 -44.70 -1.80 -35.50
C PRO A 87 -43.68 -0.91 -36.22
N VAL A 88 -44.09 -0.23 -37.30
CA VAL A 88 -43.24 0.71 -38.08
C VAL A 88 -42.58 1.78 -37.20
N ALA A 89 -43.28 2.26 -36.16
CA ALA A 89 -42.75 3.21 -35.19
C ALA A 89 -41.58 2.61 -34.37
N ALA A 90 -41.67 1.33 -34.00
CA ALA A 90 -40.61 0.63 -33.27
C ALA A 90 -39.40 0.36 -34.18
N PHE A 91 -39.60 0.06 -35.46
CA PHE A 91 -38.48 -0.01 -36.43
C PHE A 91 -37.75 1.33 -36.55
N LYS A 92 -38.48 2.45 -36.61
CA LYS A 92 -37.89 3.79 -36.65
C LYS A 92 -37.09 4.07 -35.37
N ALA A 93 -37.64 3.75 -34.20
CA ALA A 93 -36.95 3.91 -32.92
C ALA A 93 -35.65 3.07 -32.83
N MET A 94 -35.67 1.82 -33.29
CA MET A 94 -34.48 0.95 -33.28
C MET A 94 -33.40 1.41 -34.26
N ARG A 95 -33.77 2.04 -35.38
CA ARG A 95 -32.78 2.67 -36.27
C ARG A 95 -32.10 3.86 -35.59
N THR A 96 -32.86 4.68 -34.87
CA THR A 96 -32.32 5.81 -34.11
C THR A 96 -31.49 5.37 -32.90
N ALA A 97 -31.72 4.17 -32.36
CA ALA A 97 -30.93 3.62 -31.25
C ALA A 97 -29.42 3.51 -31.56
N ARG A 98 -29.01 3.53 -32.83
CA ARG A 98 -27.60 3.60 -33.23
C ARG A 98 -26.89 4.84 -32.68
N VAL A 99 -27.59 5.95 -32.43
CA VAL A 99 -27.03 7.16 -31.79
C VAL A 99 -26.43 6.85 -30.42
N VAL A 100 -26.92 5.82 -29.72
CA VAL A 100 -26.37 5.36 -28.44
C VAL A 100 -24.91 4.89 -28.57
N ARG A 101 -24.45 4.49 -29.78
CA ARG A 101 -23.03 4.16 -30.05
C ARG A 101 -22.09 5.32 -29.71
N THR A 102 -22.53 6.56 -29.90
CA THR A 102 -21.73 7.76 -29.59
C THR A 102 -21.42 7.86 -28.09
N MET A 103 -22.33 7.40 -27.22
CA MET A 103 -22.13 7.41 -25.76
C MET A 103 -21.02 6.45 -25.29
N ARG A 104 -20.56 5.53 -26.14
CA ARG A 104 -19.45 4.60 -25.82
C ARG A 104 -18.12 5.32 -25.60
N ILE A 105 -17.94 6.53 -26.13
CA ILE A 105 -16.72 7.32 -25.96
C ILE A 105 -16.44 7.64 -24.49
N GLY A 106 -17.49 7.83 -23.68
CA GLY A 106 -17.38 8.15 -22.26
C GLY A 106 -16.69 7.07 -21.42
N ARG A 107 -16.72 5.80 -21.88
CA ARG A 107 -16.06 4.68 -21.17
C ARG A 107 -14.54 4.78 -21.16
N TYR A 108 -13.96 5.30 -22.24
CA TYR A 108 -12.52 5.37 -22.42
C TYR A 108 -11.91 6.63 -21.79
N SER A 109 -12.74 7.50 -21.23
CA SER A 109 -12.32 8.75 -20.65
C SER A 109 -12.14 8.61 -19.13
N LYS A 110 -10.89 8.73 -18.70
CA LYS A 110 -10.52 8.84 -17.28
C LYS A 110 -11.31 9.96 -16.58
N SER A 111 -11.55 11.08 -17.26
CA SER A 111 -12.31 12.22 -16.74
C SER A 111 -13.76 11.86 -16.39
N PHE A 112 -14.43 11.01 -17.18
CA PHE A 112 -15.78 10.55 -16.88
C PHE A 112 -15.83 9.61 -15.67
N SER A 113 -14.81 8.75 -15.49
CA SER A 113 -14.71 7.92 -14.28
C SER A 113 -14.47 8.76 -13.02
N LEU A 114 -13.61 9.79 -13.11
CA LEU A 114 -13.36 10.73 -12.02
C LEU A 114 -14.62 11.51 -11.66
N LEU A 115 -15.34 12.02 -12.67
CA LEU A 115 -16.62 12.70 -12.48
C LEU A 115 -17.66 11.78 -11.83
N SER A 116 -17.76 10.52 -12.28
CA SER A 116 -18.68 9.55 -11.69
C SER A 116 -18.35 9.25 -10.23
N ASN A 117 -17.06 9.14 -9.89
CA ASN A 117 -16.61 8.92 -8.52
C ASN A 117 -16.89 10.15 -7.65
N ALA A 118 -16.59 11.35 -8.13
CA ALA A 118 -16.92 12.60 -7.45
C ALA A 118 -18.42 12.73 -7.14
N ILE A 119 -19.29 12.42 -8.11
CA ILE A 119 -20.75 12.43 -7.92
C ILE A 119 -21.17 11.39 -6.87
N LYS A 120 -20.56 10.20 -6.86
CA LYS A 120 -20.86 9.17 -5.85
C LYS A 120 -20.43 9.62 -4.45
N GLU A 121 -19.25 10.21 -4.32
CA GLU A 121 -18.74 10.74 -3.05
C GLU A 121 -19.65 11.87 -2.52
N LYS A 122 -20.07 12.79 -3.39
CA LYS A 122 -20.93 13.94 -3.04
C LYS A 122 -22.42 13.66 -3.17
N ARG A 123 -22.84 12.41 -3.35
CA ARG A 123 -24.25 12.04 -3.61
C ARG A 123 -25.20 12.54 -2.53
N ARG A 124 -24.78 12.47 -1.26
CA ARG A 124 -25.60 12.93 -0.13
C ARG A 124 -25.82 14.44 -0.18
N GLU A 125 -24.77 15.21 -0.43
CA GLU A 125 -24.84 16.67 -0.55
C GLU A 125 -25.74 17.09 -1.73
N LEU A 126 -25.61 16.40 -2.89
CA LEU A 126 -26.47 16.60 -4.05
C LEU A 126 -27.95 16.29 -3.78
N ILE A 127 -28.25 15.19 -3.08
CA ILE A 127 -29.64 14.85 -2.75
C ILE A 127 -30.24 15.86 -1.77
N VAL A 128 -29.50 16.25 -0.73
CA VAL A 128 -29.98 17.20 0.28
C VAL A 128 -30.24 18.58 -0.33
N SER A 129 -29.31 19.08 -1.16
CA SER A 129 -29.50 20.35 -1.88
C SER A 129 -30.71 20.31 -2.81
N MET A 130 -30.89 19.23 -3.59
CA MET A 130 -32.06 19.08 -4.47
C MET A 130 -33.38 18.98 -3.69
N GLN A 131 -33.39 18.31 -2.53
CA GLN A 131 -34.58 18.23 -1.67
C GLN A 131 -34.97 19.60 -1.13
N PHE A 132 -34.00 20.39 -0.66
CA PHE A 132 -34.25 21.75 -0.19
C PHE A 132 -34.87 22.61 -1.31
N LEU A 133 -34.29 22.57 -2.51
CA LEU A 133 -34.78 23.30 -3.67
C LEU A 133 -36.18 22.86 -4.09
N LEU A 134 -36.47 21.55 -4.09
CA LEU A 134 -37.79 21.00 -4.38
C LEU A 134 -38.85 21.54 -3.41
N VAL A 135 -38.57 21.54 -2.11
CA VAL A 135 -39.51 22.00 -1.08
C VAL A 135 -39.80 23.50 -1.25
N VAL A 136 -38.76 24.32 -1.41
CA VAL A 136 -38.94 25.77 -1.63
C VAL A 136 -39.72 26.04 -2.91
N THR A 137 -39.43 25.30 -3.99
CA THR A 137 -40.16 25.40 -5.26
C THR A 137 -41.64 25.11 -5.09
N ILE A 138 -41.99 24.02 -4.39
CA ILE A 138 -43.39 23.65 -4.15
C ILE A 138 -44.10 24.73 -3.34
N ILE A 139 -43.47 25.27 -2.30
CA ILE A 139 -44.05 26.35 -1.48
C ILE A 139 -44.32 27.58 -2.34
N LEU A 140 -43.32 28.05 -3.10
CA LEU A 140 -43.49 29.22 -3.98
C LEU A 140 -44.54 28.97 -5.07
N SER A 141 -44.62 27.76 -5.60
CA SER A 141 -45.62 27.37 -6.60
C SER A 141 -47.04 27.39 -6.06
N LEU A 142 -47.25 26.97 -4.81
CA LEU A 142 -48.55 27.04 -4.14
C LEU A 142 -48.96 28.50 -3.91
N ILE A 143 -48.03 29.34 -3.45
CA ILE A 143 -48.31 30.78 -3.27
C ILE A 143 -48.63 31.41 -4.63
N LEU A 144 -47.89 31.07 -5.69
CA LEU A 144 -48.16 31.53 -7.05
C LEU A 144 -49.54 31.10 -7.54
N PHE A 145 -49.94 29.85 -7.29
CA PHE A 145 -51.29 29.37 -7.60
C PHE A 145 -52.36 30.23 -6.93
N PHE A 146 -52.28 30.42 -5.61
CA PHE A 146 -53.29 31.22 -4.89
C PHE A 146 -53.29 32.69 -5.32
N ALA A 147 -52.16 33.24 -5.76
CA ALA A 147 -52.07 34.61 -6.24
C ALA A 147 -52.67 34.79 -7.65
N GLU A 148 -52.50 33.82 -8.55
CA GLU A 148 -52.86 33.97 -9.97
C GLU A 148 -54.13 33.23 -10.39
N HIS A 149 -54.61 32.25 -9.61
CA HIS A 149 -55.76 31.42 -10.03
C HIS A 149 -57.03 32.23 -10.28
N GLU A 150 -57.31 33.25 -9.46
CA GLU A 150 -58.48 34.10 -9.64
C GLU A 150 -58.36 35.01 -10.87
N ALA A 151 -57.15 35.44 -11.22
CA ALA A 151 -56.88 36.35 -12.32
C ALA A 151 -56.70 35.61 -13.67
N GLN A 152 -56.19 34.38 -13.65
CA GLN A 152 -55.90 33.55 -14.82
C GLN A 152 -56.27 32.07 -14.58
N PRO A 153 -57.56 31.74 -14.41
CA PRO A 153 -58.01 30.38 -14.07
C PRO A 153 -57.68 29.35 -15.16
N ASP A 154 -57.64 29.77 -16.43
CA ASP A 154 -57.32 28.91 -17.57
C ASP A 154 -55.83 28.56 -17.68
N VAL A 155 -54.95 29.36 -17.08
CA VAL A 155 -53.50 29.19 -17.09
C VAL A 155 -53.06 28.46 -15.82
N TYR A 156 -53.41 28.98 -14.66
CA TYR A 156 -53.06 28.39 -13.36
C TYR A 156 -54.19 27.51 -12.85
N LYS A 157 -54.50 26.42 -13.57
CA LYS A 157 -55.66 25.55 -13.28
C LYS A 157 -55.60 24.84 -11.93
N ASN A 158 -54.40 24.46 -11.50
CA ASN A 158 -54.15 23.78 -10.22
C ASN A 158 -52.70 24.01 -9.77
N GLY A 159 -52.41 23.71 -8.50
CA GLY A 159 -51.06 23.87 -7.95
C GLY A 159 -49.98 23.06 -8.67
N PHE A 160 -50.34 21.94 -9.31
CA PHE A 160 -49.40 21.12 -10.08
C PHE A 160 -48.94 21.83 -11.37
N ILE A 161 -49.85 22.51 -12.07
CA ILE A 161 -49.50 23.35 -13.22
C ILE A 161 -48.61 24.52 -12.78
N SER A 162 -48.88 25.15 -11.64
CA SER A 162 -48.01 26.19 -11.08
C SER A 162 -46.62 25.67 -10.72
N THR A 163 -46.52 24.41 -10.25
CA THR A 163 -45.23 23.75 -9.99
C THR A 163 -44.48 23.45 -11.28
N ILE A 164 -45.15 22.94 -12.32
CA ILE A 164 -44.54 22.74 -13.64
C ILE A 164 -44.05 24.06 -14.21
N TRP A 165 -44.83 25.14 -14.09
CA TRP A 165 -44.46 26.48 -14.52
C TRP A 165 -43.16 26.94 -13.82
N ALA A 166 -43.07 26.79 -12.49
CA ALA A 166 -41.88 27.16 -11.74
C ALA A 166 -40.64 26.32 -12.12
N PHE A 167 -40.80 25.01 -12.34
CA PHE A 167 -39.72 24.14 -12.80
C PHE A 167 -39.27 24.45 -14.23
N ALA A 168 -40.21 24.72 -15.13
CA ALA A 168 -39.92 25.08 -16.51
C ALA A 168 -39.08 26.35 -16.56
N GLN A 169 -39.39 27.33 -15.70
CA GLN A 169 -38.61 28.57 -15.59
C GLN A 169 -37.14 28.33 -15.23
N TYR A 170 -36.81 27.30 -14.43
CA TYR A 170 -35.43 26.99 -14.06
C TYR A 170 -34.57 26.49 -15.23
N ILE A 171 -35.20 25.87 -16.24
CA ILE A 171 -34.52 25.27 -17.40
C ILE A 171 -34.65 26.17 -18.65
N GLY A 172 -35.28 27.35 -18.52
CA GLY A 172 -35.51 28.27 -19.63
C GLY A 172 -36.69 27.87 -20.52
N ASP A 173 -37.64 27.11 -19.97
CA ASP A 173 -38.91 26.72 -20.58
C ASP A 173 -38.84 26.18 -22.03
N PRO A 174 -38.10 25.10 -22.28
CA PRO A 174 -37.99 24.51 -23.63
C PRO A 174 -39.33 23.95 -24.15
N GLY A 175 -40.31 23.73 -23.28
CA GLY A 175 -41.61 23.15 -23.62
C GLY A 175 -42.75 24.16 -23.74
N GLN A 176 -42.47 25.46 -23.61
CA GLN A 176 -43.47 26.53 -23.65
C GLN A 176 -44.57 26.38 -22.59
N PHE A 177 -44.24 25.78 -21.45
CA PHE A 177 -45.16 25.62 -20.31
C PHE A 177 -45.24 26.88 -19.43
N ALA A 178 -44.27 27.79 -19.56
CA ALA A 178 -44.15 29.03 -18.80
C ALA A 178 -44.34 30.31 -19.65
N ASP A 179 -44.77 30.18 -20.90
CA ASP A 179 -44.94 31.28 -21.87
C ASP A 179 -46.00 32.32 -21.45
N THR A 180 -46.83 32.01 -20.46
CA THR A 180 -47.79 32.93 -19.85
C THR A 180 -47.29 33.40 -18.48
N PRO A 181 -46.67 34.61 -18.37
CA PRO A 181 -46.20 35.13 -17.09
C PRO A 181 -47.35 35.61 -16.20
N PRO A 182 -47.16 35.61 -14.87
CA PRO A 182 -48.16 36.09 -13.92
C PRO A 182 -48.50 37.56 -14.12
N ILE A 183 -49.78 37.90 -14.00
CA ILE A 183 -50.27 39.27 -14.23
C ILE A 183 -50.48 40.03 -12.93
N THR A 184 -50.65 39.35 -11.79
CA THR A 184 -50.86 40.02 -10.51
C THR A 184 -49.56 40.58 -9.94
N PRO A 185 -49.60 41.68 -9.15
CA PRO A 185 -48.40 42.22 -8.53
C PRO A 185 -47.69 41.21 -7.62
N LEU A 186 -48.44 40.40 -6.87
CA LEU A 186 -47.90 39.36 -5.99
C LEU A 186 -47.26 38.21 -6.80
N GLY A 187 -47.93 37.74 -7.85
CA GLY A 187 -47.40 36.69 -8.72
C GLY A 187 -46.13 37.13 -9.47
N ARG A 188 -46.04 38.40 -9.89
CA ARG A 188 -44.81 38.97 -10.49
C ARG A 188 -43.64 38.96 -9.51
N ILE A 189 -43.85 39.32 -8.24
CA ILE A 189 -42.81 39.25 -7.20
C ILE A 189 -42.34 37.80 -7.01
N ILE A 190 -43.27 36.85 -6.94
CA ILE A 190 -42.96 35.42 -6.78
C ILE A 190 -42.20 34.90 -8.01
N ALA A 191 -42.60 35.28 -9.22
CA ALA A 191 -41.90 34.93 -10.45
C ALA A 191 -40.45 35.44 -10.47
N CYS A 192 -40.19 36.65 -9.96
CA CYS A 192 -38.82 37.14 -9.80
C CYS A 192 -38.03 36.28 -8.81
N ILE A 193 -38.61 35.90 -7.66
CA ILE A 193 -37.97 35.02 -6.67
C ILE A 193 -37.68 33.64 -7.27
N VAL A 194 -38.63 33.06 -8.00
CA VAL A 194 -38.47 31.81 -8.75
C VAL A 194 -37.34 31.95 -9.78
N GLY A 195 -37.29 33.05 -10.53
CA GLY A 195 -36.20 33.33 -11.47
C GLY A 195 -34.81 33.32 -10.81
N PHE A 196 -34.65 34.02 -9.67
CA PHE A 196 -33.40 33.99 -8.90
C PHE A 196 -33.08 32.60 -8.35
N LEU A 197 -34.09 31.88 -7.87
CA LEU A 197 -33.92 30.52 -7.38
C LEU A 197 -33.49 29.56 -8.50
N GLY A 198 -33.92 29.79 -9.75
CA GLY A 198 -33.46 29.03 -10.92
C GLY A 198 -31.95 29.09 -11.12
N ILE A 199 -31.35 30.27 -10.92
CA ILE A 199 -29.88 30.43 -10.95
C ILE A 199 -29.24 29.59 -9.82
N ALA A 200 -29.80 29.65 -8.61
CA ALA A 200 -29.30 28.89 -7.47
C ALA A 200 -29.42 27.37 -7.66
N ILE A 201 -30.50 26.90 -8.29
CA ILE A 201 -30.77 25.48 -8.58
C ILE A 201 -29.72 24.88 -9.51
N VAL A 202 -29.28 25.64 -10.51
CA VAL A 202 -28.23 25.19 -11.44
C VAL A 202 -26.84 25.36 -10.84
N ALA A 203 -26.62 26.41 -10.05
CA ALA A 203 -25.32 26.71 -9.46
C ALA A 203 -24.88 25.70 -8.38
N VAL A 204 -25.78 25.27 -7.49
CA VAL A 204 -25.43 24.40 -6.35
C VAL A 204 -24.89 23.02 -6.80
N PRO A 205 -25.59 22.25 -7.65
CA PRO A 205 -25.09 20.97 -8.14
C PRO A 205 -23.80 21.12 -8.95
N THR A 206 -23.71 22.17 -9.76
CA THR A 206 -22.51 22.47 -10.55
C THR A 206 -21.30 22.74 -9.63
N GLY A 207 -21.50 23.53 -8.57
CA GLY A 207 -20.46 23.82 -7.58
C GLY A 207 -20.02 22.60 -6.78
N ILE A 208 -20.96 21.77 -6.31
CA ILE A 208 -20.66 20.53 -5.58
C ILE A 208 -19.89 19.54 -6.47
N ILE A 209 -20.34 19.36 -7.72
CA ILE A 209 -19.67 18.47 -8.68
C ILE A 209 -18.27 19.00 -9.02
N GLY A 210 -18.13 20.30 -9.24
CA GLY A 210 -16.85 20.95 -9.52
C GLY A 210 -15.85 20.75 -8.38
N ALA A 211 -16.26 21.02 -7.13
CA ALA A 211 -15.43 20.81 -5.96
C ALA A 211 -15.03 19.33 -5.78
N GLY A 212 -16.00 18.41 -5.93
CA GLY A 212 -15.71 16.97 -5.84
C GLY A 212 -14.78 16.45 -6.94
N PHE A 213 -14.85 17.03 -8.14
CA PHE A 213 -13.96 16.68 -9.25
C PHE A 213 -12.52 17.15 -8.98
N THR A 214 -12.34 18.39 -8.52
CA THR A 214 -11.02 18.90 -8.09
C THR A 214 -10.44 18.07 -6.95
N GLU A 215 -11.24 17.75 -5.94
CA GLU A 215 -10.83 16.90 -4.81
C GLU A 215 -10.40 15.49 -5.29
N SER A 216 -11.13 14.91 -6.26
CA SER A 216 -10.78 13.61 -6.84
C SER A 216 -9.48 13.65 -7.63
N LEU A 217 -9.24 14.72 -8.39
CA LEU A 217 -8.00 14.93 -9.13
C LEU A 217 -6.80 15.11 -8.19
N GLU A 218 -6.95 15.89 -7.13
CA GLU A 218 -5.91 16.09 -6.12
C GLU A 218 -5.57 14.79 -5.39
N LYS A 219 -6.59 14.00 -4.99
CA LYS A 219 -6.38 12.67 -4.39
C LYS A 219 -5.61 11.74 -5.31
N GLU A 220 -5.94 11.71 -6.59
CA GLU A 220 -5.25 10.85 -7.56
C GLU A 220 -3.81 11.32 -7.78
N SER A 221 -3.59 12.62 -7.97
CA SER A 221 -2.24 13.18 -8.07
C SER A 221 -1.41 12.93 -6.82
N ASN A 222 -2.00 13.00 -5.62
CA ASN A 222 -1.29 12.70 -4.38
C ASN A 222 -0.89 11.23 -4.30
N LYS A 223 -1.78 10.31 -4.70
CA LYS A 223 -1.43 8.88 -4.77
C LYS A 223 -0.26 8.61 -5.72
N ASP A 224 -0.27 9.21 -6.90
CA ASP A 224 0.83 9.08 -7.86
C ASP A 224 2.16 9.63 -7.29
N LYS A 225 2.10 10.76 -6.58
CA LYS A 225 3.26 11.35 -5.88
C LYS A 225 3.79 10.46 -4.76
N ILE A 226 2.92 9.91 -3.92
CA ILE A 226 3.30 8.99 -2.85
C ILE A 226 4.02 7.78 -3.44
N LYS A 227 3.48 7.21 -4.52
CA LYS A 227 4.09 6.07 -5.21
C LYS A 227 5.48 6.42 -5.77
N GLU A 228 5.61 7.56 -6.44
CA GLU A 228 6.90 8.05 -6.93
C GLU A 228 7.90 8.26 -5.77
N ASN A 229 7.45 8.83 -4.66
CA ASN A 229 8.26 9.07 -3.47
C ASN A 229 8.68 7.78 -2.78
N ALA A 230 7.80 6.77 -2.73
CA ALA A 230 8.14 5.42 -2.26
C ALA A 230 9.22 4.77 -3.13
N GLU A 231 9.15 4.93 -4.46
CA GLU A 231 10.19 4.44 -5.37
C GLU A 231 11.54 5.18 -5.18
N LYS A 232 11.51 6.50 -5.03
CA LYS A 232 12.70 7.29 -4.68
C LYS A 232 13.32 6.81 -3.37
N LEU A 233 12.50 6.57 -2.35
CA LEU A 233 12.96 6.05 -1.06
C LEU A 233 13.63 4.69 -1.23
N ARG A 234 13.02 3.75 -1.97
CA ARG A 234 13.63 2.45 -2.30
C ARG A 234 14.99 2.61 -2.97
N SER A 235 15.12 3.52 -3.94
CA SER A 235 16.40 3.77 -4.62
C SER A 235 17.53 4.24 -3.69
N ALA A 236 17.21 4.93 -2.58
CA ALA A 236 18.19 5.37 -1.61
C ALA A 236 18.86 4.23 -0.83
N PHE A 237 18.21 3.05 -0.79
CA PHE A 237 18.69 1.82 -0.14
C PHE A 237 19.28 0.83 -1.15
N GLN A 238 19.80 1.32 -2.27
CA GLN A 238 20.62 0.51 -3.16
C GLN A 238 21.88 0.00 -2.44
N ARG A 239 22.22 -1.28 -2.67
CA ARG A 239 23.47 -1.88 -2.21
C ARG A 239 24.66 -1.19 -2.85
N LYS A 240 25.68 -0.93 -2.04
CA LYS A 240 26.94 -0.35 -2.47
C LYS A 240 28.09 -1.22 -2.00
N LEU A 241 29.20 -1.12 -2.73
CA LEU A 241 30.43 -1.81 -2.35
C LEU A 241 30.94 -1.22 -1.04
N ASP A 242 30.91 -2.03 0.01
CA ASP A 242 31.67 -1.80 1.22
C ASP A 242 33.14 -2.11 0.93
N ARG A 243 33.99 -1.09 0.93
CA ARG A 243 35.39 -1.24 0.52
C ARG A 243 36.19 -2.14 1.46
N PRO A 244 36.06 -2.04 2.79
CA PRO A 244 36.81 -2.89 3.71
C PRO A 244 36.48 -4.38 3.55
N SER A 245 35.20 -4.75 3.43
CA SER A 245 34.81 -6.16 3.29
C SER A 245 34.76 -6.69 1.86
N GLY A 246 34.67 -5.81 0.86
CA GLY A 246 34.49 -6.18 -0.55
C GLY A 246 33.06 -6.62 -0.91
N PHE A 247 32.10 -6.52 0.00
CA PHE A 247 30.71 -6.95 -0.20
C PHE A 247 29.79 -5.83 -0.70
N GLN A 248 28.75 -6.17 -1.45
CA GLN A 248 27.66 -5.26 -1.79
C GLN A 248 26.64 -5.25 -0.65
N VAL A 249 26.64 -4.18 0.15
CA VAL A 249 25.78 -4.07 1.34
C VAL A 249 24.83 -2.89 1.25
N MET A 250 23.65 -3.08 1.82
CA MET A 250 22.65 -2.04 1.99
C MET A 250 23.04 -1.17 3.19
N PRO A 251 22.92 0.17 3.09
CA PRO A 251 23.03 1.04 4.27
C PRO A 251 22.02 0.60 5.36
N PRO A 252 22.37 0.68 6.65
CA PRO A 252 21.45 0.31 7.72
C PRO A 252 20.25 1.27 7.77
N PHE A 253 20.48 2.57 7.60
CA PHE A 253 19.45 3.60 7.55
C PHE A 253 19.87 4.78 6.66
N ARG A 254 18.95 5.71 6.42
CA ARG A 254 19.17 6.99 5.76
C ARG A 254 18.62 8.14 6.60
N ASN A 255 19.48 9.08 6.98
CA ASN A 255 19.08 10.24 7.76
C ASN A 255 18.19 11.18 6.94
N MET A 256 17.32 11.93 7.62
CA MET A 256 16.41 12.87 6.97
C MET A 256 17.15 13.86 6.05
N THR A 257 18.24 14.45 6.51
CA THR A 257 19.06 15.39 5.73
C THR A 257 19.62 14.76 4.45
N PHE A 258 20.01 13.48 4.48
CA PHE A 258 20.46 12.77 3.29
C PHE A 258 19.31 12.58 2.30
N LEU A 259 18.14 12.17 2.78
CA LEU A 259 16.97 11.95 1.94
C LEU A 259 16.50 13.26 1.29
N GLN A 260 16.43 14.34 2.07
CA GLN A 260 16.04 15.66 1.57
C GLN A 260 17.01 16.17 0.49
N SER A 261 18.32 16.12 0.76
CA SER A 261 19.32 16.63 -0.18
C SER A 261 19.49 15.75 -1.43
N ARG A 262 19.42 14.42 -1.27
CA ARG A 262 19.70 13.48 -2.36
C ARG A 262 18.49 13.16 -3.22
N LEU A 263 17.30 13.11 -2.62
CA LEU A 263 16.05 12.78 -3.32
C LEU A 263 15.20 14.00 -3.63
N ALA A 264 15.60 15.19 -3.16
CA ALA A 264 14.84 16.45 -3.28
C ALA A 264 13.41 16.32 -2.74
N MET A 265 13.25 15.54 -1.67
CA MET A 265 11.97 15.34 -0.98
C MET A 265 11.89 16.22 0.27
N LYS A 266 10.71 16.68 0.62
CA LYS A 266 10.47 17.34 1.91
C LYS A 266 10.28 16.32 3.03
N GLU A 267 10.34 16.79 4.28
CA GLU A 267 10.21 15.90 5.44
C GLU A 267 8.81 15.26 5.51
N ASP A 268 7.76 16.04 5.29
CA ASP A 268 6.36 15.56 5.21
C ASP A 268 6.18 14.52 4.11
N GLU A 269 6.77 14.75 2.92
CA GLU A 269 6.72 13.80 1.81
C GLU A 269 7.43 12.47 2.13
N ILE A 270 8.53 12.51 2.89
CA ILE A 270 9.25 11.32 3.34
C ILE A 270 8.41 10.55 4.37
N VAL A 271 7.85 11.26 5.35
CA VAL A 271 7.00 10.66 6.39
C VAL A 271 5.73 10.06 5.77
N GLU A 272 5.09 10.75 4.83
CA GLU A 272 3.92 10.24 4.10
C GLU A 272 4.27 9.01 3.27
N ALA A 273 5.39 9.02 2.55
CA ALA A 273 5.85 7.86 1.78
C ALA A 273 6.13 6.64 2.67
N VAL A 274 6.83 6.82 3.80
CA VAL A 274 7.16 5.72 4.74
C VAL A 274 5.89 5.11 5.34
N ASN A 275 4.90 5.92 5.72
CA ASN A 275 3.65 5.44 6.30
C ASN A 275 2.62 4.96 5.25
N SER A 276 2.95 5.04 3.96
CA SER A 276 2.06 4.64 2.89
C SER A 276 2.09 3.13 2.63
N PRO A 277 0.98 2.53 2.16
CA PRO A 277 0.98 1.15 1.69
C PRO A 277 1.93 0.89 0.50
N GLU A 278 2.40 1.93 -0.19
CA GLU A 278 3.34 1.81 -1.31
C GLU A 278 4.77 1.50 -0.81
N ALA A 279 5.08 1.73 0.47
CA ALA A 279 6.41 1.52 1.05
C ALA A 279 6.36 0.70 2.36
N PRO A 280 5.76 -0.51 2.37
CA PRO A 280 5.46 -1.25 3.61
C PRO A 280 6.69 -1.73 4.39
N ASN A 281 7.87 -1.67 3.78
CA ASN A 281 9.13 -2.18 4.29
C ASN A 281 10.05 -1.07 4.84
N PHE A 282 9.49 0.10 5.15
CA PHE A 282 10.21 1.22 5.73
C PHE A 282 9.61 1.62 7.07
N ARG A 283 10.46 2.09 7.98
CA ARG A 283 10.03 2.70 9.25
C ARG A 283 10.90 3.89 9.59
N LEU A 284 10.32 4.81 10.37
CA LEU A 284 11.06 5.90 10.99
C LEU A 284 11.71 5.39 12.28
N ILE A 285 12.98 5.73 12.45
CA ILE A 285 13.77 5.40 13.64
C ILE A 285 14.49 6.63 14.16
N SER A 286 14.81 6.63 15.45
CA SER A 286 15.69 7.62 16.05
C SER A 286 17.07 7.02 16.24
N THR A 287 18.11 7.67 15.70
CA THR A 287 19.51 7.24 15.93
C THR A 287 20.01 7.60 17.32
N ALA A 288 19.27 8.41 18.07
CA ALA A 288 19.58 8.83 19.44
C ALA A 288 19.81 7.64 20.39
N THR A 289 19.05 6.56 20.20
CA THR A 289 19.13 5.35 21.05
C THR A 289 20.45 4.59 20.88
N THR A 290 21.14 4.79 19.75
CA THR A 290 22.34 4.04 19.35
C THR A 290 23.62 4.60 19.97
N ILE A 291 23.56 5.77 20.62
CA ILE A 291 24.71 6.48 21.16
C ILE A 291 24.52 6.64 22.68
N PRO A 292 25.54 6.36 23.52
CA PRO A 292 25.46 6.66 24.94
C PRO A 292 25.09 8.12 25.20
N LYS A 293 24.21 8.39 26.18
CA LYS A 293 23.73 9.75 26.53
C LYS A 293 24.83 10.80 26.69
N ARG A 294 26.02 10.41 27.14
CA ARG A 294 27.18 11.31 27.34
C ARG A 294 27.83 11.78 26.04
N LYS A 295 27.63 11.05 24.93
CA LYS A 295 28.20 11.32 23.60
C LYS A 295 27.13 11.75 22.58
N GLN A 296 25.90 11.96 23.04
CA GLN A 296 24.76 12.23 22.17
C GLN A 296 24.96 13.58 21.45
N GLY A 297 25.02 13.53 20.13
CA GLY A 297 24.92 14.71 19.25
C GLY A 297 23.46 15.15 19.08
N MET A 298 23.16 15.92 18.03
CA MET A 298 21.76 16.18 17.66
C MET A 298 21.06 14.87 17.30
N ASP A 299 19.89 14.64 17.89
CA ASP A 299 18.99 13.54 17.52
C ASP A 299 18.64 13.65 16.04
N THR A 300 18.93 12.60 15.26
CA THR A 300 18.56 12.57 13.85
C THR A 300 17.51 11.50 13.60
N LEU A 301 16.35 11.94 13.14
CA LEU A 301 15.35 11.07 12.55
C LEU A 301 15.95 10.43 11.28
N ALA A 302 15.80 9.12 11.16
CA ALA A 302 16.26 8.36 10.02
C ALA A 302 15.18 7.39 9.55
N VAL A 303 15.30 6.96 8.30
CA VAL A 303 14.48 5.89 7.73
C VAL A 303 15.31 4.61 7.74
N GLU A 304 14.72 3.52 8.19
CA GLU A 304 15.29 2.17 8.11
C GLU A 304 14.47 1.33 7.13
N HIS A 305 15.17 0.49 6.36
CA HIS A 305 14.54 -0.49 5.47
C HIS A 305 14.70 -1.88 6.07
N PHE A 306 13.60 -2.62 6.14
CA PHE A 306 13.54 -3.99 6.62
C PHE A 306 12.76 -4.85 5.63
N PHE A 307 12.57 -6.12 5.92
CA PHE A 307 11.83 -7.01 5.04
C PHE A 307 10.98 -7.97 5.85
N ILE A 308 9.84 -8.37 5.31
CA ILE A 308 8.86 -9.21 5.99
C ILE A 308 8.47 -10.36 5.07
N ASN A 309 8.53 -11.60 5.57
CA ASN A 309 7.93 -12.78 4.96
C ASN A 309 7.13 -13.65 5.95
N ARG A 310 7.11 -13.25 7.23
CA ARG A 310 6.35 -13.85 8.32
C ARG A 310 5.61 -12.75 9.09
N PRO A 311 4.53 -13.06 9.83
CA PRO A 311 3.77 -12.06 10.59
C PRO A 311 4.62 -11.23 11.58
N TYR A 312 5.70 -11.80 12.11
CA TYR A 312 6.60 -11.15 13.05
C TYR A 312 7.79 -10.42 12.39
N GLY A 313 8.03 -10.62 11.08
CA GLY A 313 9.24 -10.13 10.41
C GLY A 313 9.80 -11.11 9.38
N LEU A 314 11.06 -11.51 9.56
CA LEU A 314 11.82 -12.26 8.54
C LEU A 314 12.30 -13.61 9.07
N CYS A 315 12.08 -14.66 8.29
CA CYS A 315 12.60 -16.01 8.51
C CYS A 315 13.22 -16.54 7.22
N ILE A 316 14.49 -16.91 7.24
CA ILE A 316 15.21 -17.50 6.11
C ILE A 316 15.85 -18.79 6.57
N ASP A 317 15.45 -19.89 5.94
CA ASP A 317 16.00 -21.21 6.19
C ASP A 317 16.95 -21.59 5.05
N ARG A 318 18.24 -21.66 5.35
CA ARG A 318 19.30 -22.07 4.41
C ARG A 318 19.76 -23.51 4.65
N ASN A 319 19.02 -24.26 5.47
CA ASN A 319 19.39 -25.60 5.91
C ASN A 319 20.79 -25.67 6.57
N SER A 320 21.23 -24.60 7.21
CA SER A 320 22.47 -24.58 8.00
C SER A 320 22.21 -25.11 9.43
N ARG A 321 23.26 -25.62 10.07
CA ARG A 321 23.21 -25.94 11.52
C ARG A 321 23.23 -24.69 12.39
N ILE A 322 23.64 -23.56 11.83
CA ILE A 322 23.75 -22.28 12.52
C ILE A 322 22.53 -21.41 12.17
N THR A 323 21.95 -20.80 13.20
CA THR A 323 20.85 -19.83 13.06
C THR A 323 21.21 -18.53 13.75
N ILE A 324 21.19 -17.43 13.00
CA ILE A 324 21.35 -16.09 13.54
C ILE A 324 19.98 -15.55 13.95
N VAL A 325 19.85 -15.15 15.21
CA VAL A 325 18.59 -14.70 15.82
C VAL A 325 18.71 -13.22 16.17
N SER A 326 17.81 -12.38 15.63
CA SER A 326 17.75 -10.95 15.93
C SER A 326 16.36 -10.61 16.51
N PRO A 327 16.17 -10.74 17.82
CA PRO A 327 14.84 -10.60 18.42
C PRO A 327 14.41 -9.13 18.56
N SER A 328 15.35 -8.18 18.44
CA SER A 328 15.12 -6.76 18.73
C SER A 328 15.20 -5.81 17.53
N SER A 329 15.17 -6.32 16.29
CA SER A 329 15.28 -5.47 15.09
C SER A 329 14.22 -4.37 15.03
N ASN A 330 13.01 -4.58 15.55
CA ASN A 330 11.96 -3.56 15.60
C ASN A 330 12.19 -2.43 16.63
N VAL A 331 13.11 -2.61 17.57
CA VAL A 331 13.40 -1.66 18.66
C VAL A 331 14.80 -1.06 18.52
N ASP A 332 15.78 -1.90 18.22
CA ASP A 332 17.18 -1.54 18.15
C ASP A 332 17.59 -1.22 16.70
N ALA A 333 17.72 0.06 16.39
CA ALA A 333 18.11 0.53 15.06
C ALA A 333 19.39 -0.17 14.54
N GLY A 334 19.29 -0.72 13.33
CA GLY A 334 20.42 -1.28 12.58
C GLY A 334 20.86 -2.70 12.97
N ILE A 335 20.41 -3.26 14.11
CA ILE A 335 20.82 -4.62 14.51
C ILE A 335 20.33 -5.67 13.51
N GLY A 336 19.09 -5.53 13.02
CA GLY A 336 18.51 -6.42 12.01
C GLY A 336 19.34 -6.43 10.74
N ASN A 337 19.76 -5.25 10.25
CA ASN A 337 20.65 -5.13 9.10
C ASN A 337 21.98 -5.87 9.31
N PHE A 338 22.65 -5.62 10.44
CA PHE A 338 23.93 -6.27 10.75
C PHE A 338 23.77 -7.80 10.86
N ALA A 339 22.81 -8.26 11.66
CA ALA A 339 22.54 -9.68 11.88
C ALA A 339 22.17 -10.41 10.59
N PHE A 340 21.37 -9.77 9.73
CA PHE A 340 21.05 -10.30 8.41
C PHE A 340 22.31 -10.53 7.57
N TYR A 341 23.24 -9.57 7.54
CA TYR A 341 24.47 -9.74 6.76
C TYR A 341 25.42 -10.76 7.37
N VAL A 342 25.50 -10.89 8.70
CA VAL A 342 26.24 -12.00 9.34
C VAL A 342 25.69 -13.35 8.87
N ALA A 343 24.36 -13.52 8.89
CA ALA A 343 23.71 -14.74 8.45
C ALA A 343 23.92 -14.99 6.94
N LEU A 344 23.79 -13.94 6.13
CA LEU A 344 23.98 -14.02 4.69
C LEU A 344 25.41 -14.40 4.34
N ILE A 345 26.42 -13.72 4.92
CA ILE A 345 27.84 -14.02 4.66
C ILE A 345 28.17 -15.46 5.07
N GLY A 346 27.66 -15.91 6.22
CA GLY A 346 27.86 -17.28 6.71
C GLY A 346 27.14 -18.37 5.91
N GLY A 347 26.09 -18.01 5.17
CA GLY A 347 25.14 -18.98 4.61
C GLY A 347 24.27 -19.64 5.69
N PHE A 348 24.06 -18.95 6.82
CA PHE A 348 23.33 -19.45 7.98
C PHE A 348 21.83 -19.21 7.86
N ASN A 349 21.01 -19.88 8.68
CA ASN A 349 19.61 -19.50 8.82
C ASN A 349 19.51 -18.12 9.49
N TYR A 350 18.44 -17.39 9.23
CA TYR A 350 18.21 -16.07 9.82
C TYR A 350 16.78 -15.93 10.29
N ILE A 351 16.59 -15.45 11.51
CA ILE A 351 15.27 -15.12 12.04
C ILE A 351 15.34 -13.75 12.73
N SER A 352 14.40 -12.87 12.38
CA SER A 352 14.35 -11.48 12.84
C SER A 352 12.94 -11.05 13.17
N ARG A 353 12.79 -10.37 14.31
CA ARG A 353 11.52 -9.74 14.69
C ARG A 353 11.51 -8.28 14.26
N GLU A 354 10.79 -8.00 13.19
CA GLU A 354 10.66 -6.66 12.58
C GLU A 354 9.34 -5.97 12.89
N ILE A 355 8.32 -6.74 13.29
CA ILE A 355 6.98 -6.27 13.65
C ILE A 355 6.70 -6.66 15.09
N GLY A 356 6.04 -5.76 15.83
CA GLY A 356 5.57 -6.02 17.19
C GLY A 356 5.59 -4.75 18.04
N PRO A 357 5.04 -4.81 19.26
CA PRO A 357 4.99 -3.65 20.14
C PRO A 357 6.40 -3.18 20.50
N THR A 358 6.62 -1.88 20.42
CA THR A 358 7.83 -1.20 20.89
C THR A 358 7.61 -0.77 22.33
N ALA A 359 7.74 -1.70 23.28
CA ALA A 359 7.66 -1.38 24.69
C ALA A 359 8.98 -0.77 25.17
N ILE A 360 8.92 0.46 25.68
CA ILE A 360 10.00 1.02 26.49
C ILE A 360 10.07 0.13 27.75
N TYR A 361 11.22 -0.44 28.09
CA TYR A 361 11.50 -1.19 29.34
C TYR A 361 11.32 -2.73 29.39
N GLN A 362 10.93 -3.43 28.32
CA GLN A 362 10.99 -4.91 28.31
C GLN A 362 12.24 -5.43 27.61
N SER A 363 12.98 -6.32 28.27
CA SER A 363 14.09 -7.03 27.64
C SER A 363 13.55 -7.90 26.53
N VAL A 364 14.03 -7.66 25.30
CA VAL A 364 13.49 -8.30 24.09
C VAL A 364 13.79 -9.81 24.02
N LEU A 365 14.68 -10.30 24.88
CA LEU A 365 14.97 -11.72 25.04
C LEU A 365 14.11 -12.42 26.11
N ILE A 366 13.49 -11.65 27.01
CA ILE A 366 12.76 -12.19 28.16
C ILE A 366 11.29 -12.29 27.77
N HIS A 367 10.78 -13.51 27.76
CA HIS A 367 9.39 -13.84 27.51
C HIS A 367 8.58 -13.71 28.82
N ASN A 368 7.41 -13.06 28.75
CA ASN A 368 6.42 -13.10 29.82
C ASN A 368 5.11 -13.64 29.24
N PRO A 369 4.67 -14.87 29.58
CA PRO A 369 3.51 -15.52 28.96
C PRO A 369 2.20 -14.72 29.10
N GLU A 370 2.09 -13.88 30.14
CA GLU A 370 0.89 -13.10 30.44
C GLU A 370 0.81 -11.77 29.66
N ASP A 371 1.94 -11.27 29.13
CA ASP A 371 2.03 -10.00 28.40
C ASP A 371 2.16 -10.19 26.88
N GLU A 372 2.02 -11.43 26.39
CA GLU A 372 2.40 -11.79 25.03
C GLU A 372 1.31 -11.43 23.98
N PRO A 373 1.64 -10.63 22.95
CA PRO A 373 0.79 -10.51 21.78
C PRO A 373 0.74 -11.84 21.02
N GLU A 374 -0.44 -12.29 20.58
CA GLU A 374 -0.60 -13.53 19.79
C GLU A 374 0.33 -13.61 18.57
N GLU A 375 0.77 -12.46 18.06
CA GLU A 375 1.70 -12.29 16.94
C GLU A 375 3.11 -12.86 17.19
N TYR A 376 3.47 -13.18 18.44
CA TYR A 376 4.78 -13.73 18.79
C TYR A 376 4.88 -15.26 18.64
N LYS A 377 3.77 -15.98 18.73
CA LYS A 377 3.76 -17.45 18.64
C LYS A 377 4.46 -17.99 17.38
N PRO A 378 4.23 -17.43 16.18
CA PRO A 378 4.91 -17.91 14.98
C PRO A 378 6.43 -17.70 15.01
N PHE A 379 6.95 -16.70 15.74
CA PHE A 379 8.39 -16.49 15.93
C PHE A 379 9.00 -17.61 16.76
N ALA A 380 8.36 -17.98 17.87
CA ALA A 380 8.80 -19.07 18.73
C ALA A 380 8.75 -20.43 18.00
N GLU A 381 7.69 -20.69 17.24
CA GLU A 381 7.54 -21.92 16.44
C GLU A 381 8.64 -22.07 15.38
N ASP A 382 8.91 -21.01 14.60
CA ASP A 382 9.97 -21.05 13.58
C ASP A 382 11.36 -21.15 14.22
N LEU A 383 11.59 -20.50 15.37
CA LEU A 383 12.84 -20.63 16.13
C LEU A 383 13.03 -22.05 16.67
N GLU A 384 12.00 -22.65 17.27
CA GLU A 384 12.01 -24.03 17.76
C GLU A 384 12.30 -25.00 16.62
N ARG A 385 11.62 -24.84 15.47
CA ARG A 385 11.86 -25.67 14.28
C ARG A 385 13.31 -25.64 13.81
N LEU A 386 13.94 -24.46 13.81
CA LEU A 386 15.35 -24.30 13.42
C LEU A 386 16.31 -24.85 14.48
N ALA A 387 16.00 -24.63 15.76
CA ALA A 387 16.81 -25.07 16.90
C ALA A 387 16.71 -26.58 17.16
N SER A 388 15.60 -27.23 16.86
CA SER A 388 15.40 -28.68 17.09
C SER A 388 16.14 -29.57 16.08
N ARG A 389 16.94 -28.99 15.19
CA ARG A 389 17.78 -29.75 14.24
C ARG A 389 18.96 -30.44 14.97
N PRO A 390 19.41 -31.61 14.51
CA PRO A 390 20.57 -32.28 15.09
C PRO A 390 21.82 -31.40 15.06
N GLY A 391 22.41 -31.17 16.24
CA GLY A 391 23.63 -30.35 16.38
C GLY A 391 23.43 -28.87 16.01
N ALA A 392 22.23 -28.34 16.21
CA ALA A 392 21.92 -26.94 15.94
C ALA A 392 22.60 -25.98 16.92
N TRP A 393 23.00 -24.84 16.38
CA TRP A 393 23.55 -23.70 17.12
C TRP A 393 22.76 -22.45 16.79
N THR A 394 22.36 -21.69 17.81
CA THR A 394 21.76 -20.37 17.62
C THR A 394 22.69 -19.30 18.18
N LEU A 395 22.95 -18.26 17.40
CA LEU A 395 23.61 -17.05 17.87
C LEU A 395 22.59 -15.91 17.90
N THR A 396 22.20 -15.52 19.11
CA THR A 396 21.37 -14.35 19.33
C THR A 396 22.25 -13.11 19.36
N LEU A 397 22.06 -12.22 18.40
CA LEU A 397 22.75 -10.94 18.34
C LEU A 397 21.92 -9.85 19.00
N LEU A 398 22.55 -9.13 19.93
CA LEU A 398 22.02 -7.96 20.60
C LEU A 398 23.04 -6.83 20.62
N VAL A 399 22.56 -5.65 21.02
CA VAL A 399 23.37 -4.45 21.18
C VAL A 399 23.79 -4.23 22.63
N ALA A 400 24.94 -3.59 22.80
CA ALA A 400 25.50 -3.13 24.07
C ALA A 400 25.87 -1.65 23.96
N SER A 401 25.95 -0.96 25.12
CA SER A 401 26.43 0.43 25.20
C SER A 401 25.63 1.43 24.34
N GLY A 402 24.31 1.30 24.33
CA GLY A 402 23.38 2.28 23.75
C GLY A 402 23.02 3.42 24.73
N ALA A 403 21.99 4.21 24.40
CA ALA A 403 21.59 5.37 25.20
C ALA A 403 21.17 5.05 26.66
N LEU A 404 20.74 3.80 26.91
CA LEU A 404 20.28 3.34 28.22
C LEU A 404 21.33 2.52 28.99
N GLU A 405 22.50 2.25 28.38
CA GLU A 405 23.56 1.45 28.99
C GLU A 405 24.86 2.26 29.10
N PRO A 406 25.71 1.98 30.10
CA PRO A 406 27.04 2.57 30.15
C PRO A 406 27.94 2.02 29.03
N GLU A 407 28.97 2.78 28.69
CA GLU A 407 30.04 2.33 27.80
C GLU A 407 30.96 1.37 28.56
N TYR A 408 31.26 0.22 27.96
CA TYR A 408 32.16 -0.78 28.53
C TYR A 408 33.53 -0.74 27.84
N PRO A 409 34.63 -1.13 28.52
CA PRO A 409 35.93 -1.31 27.89
C PRO A 409 35.98 -2.49 26.91
N GLU A 410 35.13 -3.49 27.14
CA GLU A 410 34.98 -4.67 26.29
C GLU A 410 33.95 -4.39 25.19
N HIS A 411 34.21 -4.89 23.98
CA HIS A 411 33.39 -4.59 22.80
C HIS A 411 32.37 -5.69 22.47
N LEU A 412 32.73 -6.95 22.75
CA LEU A 412 31.90 -8.13 22.51
C LEU A 412 31.67 -8.87 23.82
N HIS A 413 30.41 -9.18 24.11
CA HIS A 413 29.97 -9.76 25.38
C HIS A 413 29.26 -11.09 25.13
N PHE A 414 29.93 -12.19 25.45
CA PHE A 414 29.40 -13.54 25.29
C PHE A 414 28.60 -13.95 26.53
N GLY A 415 27.43 -14.56 26.30
CA GLY A 415 26.60 -15.17 27.33
C GLY A 415 26.30 -16.62 26.99
N ALA A 416 26.52 -17.50 27.96
CA ALA A 416 26.28 -18.94 27.85
C ALA A 416 25.16 -19.44 28.78
N GLY A 417 24.43 -18.54 29.43
CA GLY A 417 23.33 -18.88 30.34
C GLY A 417 23.65 -18.72 31.82
N GLY A 418 24.82 -18.16 32.18
CA GLY A 418 25.25 -17.94 33.56
C GLY A 418 24.73 -16.62 34.16
N LYS A 419 24.95 -16.45 35.47
CA LYS A 419 24.69 -15.18 36.17
C LYS A 419 25.76 -14.15 35.80
N LYS A 420 25.44 -12.86 35.92
CA LYS A 420 26.43 -11.80 35.73
C LYS A 420 27.63 -12.00 36.66
N GLY A 421 28.83 -12.02 36.06
CA GLY A 421 30.11 -12.24 36.75
C GLY A 421 30.54 -13.71 36.86
N ASP A 422 29.70 -14.66 36.44
CA ASP A 422 30.06 -16.08 36.39
C ASP A 422 30.82 -16.37 35.10
N GLU A 423 32.14 -16.15 35.12
CA GLU A 423 33.01 -16.40 33.96
C GLU A 423 33.27 -17.89 33.70
N THR A 424 32.57 -18.79 34.41
CA THR A 424 32.76 -20.25 34.30
C THR A 424 31.61 -20.92 33.54
N LEU A 425 31.90 -22.05 32.90
CA LEU A 425 30.89 -22.90 32.25
C LEU A 425 30.32 -23.96 33.21
N ASN A 426 30.14 -23.61 34.49
CA ASN A 426 29.68 -24.53 35.54
C ASN A 426 28.25 -24.26 36.03
N ALA A 427 27.58 -23.23 35.52
CA ALA A 427 26.21 -22.93 35.92
C ALA A 427 25.26 -24.12 35.64
N GLU A 428 24.30 -24.36 36.54
CA GLU A 428 23.36 -25.49 36.43
C GLU A 428 22.45 -25.40 35.21
N ASN A 429 22.15 -24.18 34.74
CA ASN A 429 21.19 -23.93 33.66
C ASN A 429 21.87 -23.23 32.47
N LEU A 430 22.92 -23.82 31.90
CA LEU A 430 23.56 -23.25 30.71
C LEU A 430 22.69 -23.42 29.45
N LEU A 431 22.78 -22.41 28.59
CA LEU A 431 22.26 -22.40 27.23
C LEU A 431 23.13 -23.24 26.27
N ILE A 432 24.36 -23.55 26.68
CA ILE A 432 25.32 -24.36 25.95
C ILE A 432 25.34 -25.78 26.52
N LYS A 433 25.24 -26.79 25.63
CA LYS A 433 25.36 -28.22 25.95
C LYS A 433 26.75 -28.75 25.60
N ASP A 434 27.24 -28.38 24.43
CA ASP A 434 28.59 -28.68 23.96
C ASP A 434 29.58 -27.61 24.43
N LYS A 435 30.10 -27.81 25.64
CA LYS A 435 31.00 -26.86 26.31
C LYS A 435 32.37 -26.79 25.64
N GLU A 436 32.84 -27.89 25.06
CA GLU A 436 34.17 -27.96 24.43
C GLU A 436 34.19 -27.12 23.16
N THR A 437 33.23 -27.35 22.26
CA THR A 437 33.09 -26.55 21.03
C THR A 437 32.83 -25.08 21.33
N TYR A 438 32.05 -24.77 22.38
CA TYR A 438 31.84 -23.38 22.80
C TYR A 438 33.12 -22.71 23.30
N GLN A 439 33.93 -23.40 24.11
CA GLN A 439 35.18 -22.87 24.61
C GLN A 439 36.15 -22.61 23.46
N GLU A 440 36.28 -23.56 22.53
CA GLU A 440 37.09 -23.39 21.32
C GLU A 440 36.61 -22.20 20.48
N LEU A 441 35.28 -22.06 20.31
CA LEU A 441 34.67 -20.94 19.60
C LEU A 441 35.02 -19.60 20.28
N TYR A 442 34.86 -19.51 21.60
CA TYR A 442 35.15 -18.30 22.36
C TYR A 442 36.62 -17.91 22.29
N ASP A 443 37.52 -18.88 22.44
CA ASP A 443 38.96 -18.64 22.42
C ASP A 443 39.43 -18.20 21.03
N GLU A 444 39.00 -18.89 19.96
CA GLU A 444 39.32 -18.51 18.58
C GLU A 444 38.71 -17.15 18.23
N MET A 445 37.45 -16.90 18.62
CA MET A 445 36.81 -15.60 18.39
C MET A 445 37.55 -14.49 19.12
N SER A 446 37.88 -14.67 20.40
CA SER A 446 38.62 -13.68 21.19
C SER A 446 40.00 -13.39 20.60
N ARG A 447 40.72 -14.43 20.17
CA ARG A 447 42.01 -14.30 19.50
C ARG A 447 41.90 -13.52 18.20
N VAL A 448 40.96 -13.88 17.34
CA VAL A 448 40.75 -13.25 16.02
C VAL A 448 40.28 -11.80 16.17
N MET A 449 39.33 -11.52 17.05
CA MET A 449 38.85 -10.17 17.33
C MET A 449 39.99 -9.25 17.80
N HIS A 450 40.86 -9.75 18.69
CA HIS A 450 42.00 -8.99 19.18
C HIS A 450 43.08 -8.80 18.09
N THR A 451 43.41 -9.84 17.34
CA THR A 451 44.53 -9.82 16.38
C THR A 451 44.19 -9.13 15.06
N GLU A 452 42.99 -9.34 14.51
CA GLU A 452 42.58 -8.81 13.21
C GLU A 452 41.85 -7.47 13.32
N LEU A 453 41.08 -7.25 14.39
CA LEU A 453 40.18 -6.09 14.53
C LEU A 453 40.50 -5.19 15.73
N GLN A 454 41.47 -5.57 16.57
CA GLN A 454 41.81 -4.85 17.82
C GLN A 454 40.61 -4.68 18.76
N LEU A 455 39.69 -5.66 18.76
CA LEU A 455 38.51 -5.69 19.61
C LEU A 455 38.70 -6.66 20.77
N THR A 456 38.11 -6.33 21.91
CA THR A 456 38.17 -7.13 23.14
C THR A 456 36.85 -7.85 23.37
N CYS A 457 36.95 -9.11 23.79
CA CYS A 457 35.80 -9.95 24.12
C CYS A 457 35.80 -10.23 25.63
N GLU A 458 34.61 -10.46 26.18
CA GLU A 458 34.42 -10.98 27.54
C GLU A 458 33.34 -12.07 27.55
N HIS A 459 33.41 -12.92 28.57
CA HIS A 459 32.43 -13.97 28.82
C HIS A 459 31.69 -13.71 30.14
N GLN A 460 30.38 -13.48 30.05
CA GLN A 460 29.41 -13.45 31.16
C GLN A 460 29.71 -12.43 32.27
N ARG A 461 30.67 -11.52 32.12
CA ARG A 461 31.10 -10.52 33.11
C ARG A 461 30.08 -9.39 33.27
N ARG A 462 29.49 -8.91 32.16
CA ARG A 462 28.64 -7.69 32.16
C ARG A 462 27.15 -7.96 32.23
N TYR A 463 26.69 -9.03 31.59
CA TYR A 463 25.27 -9.32 31.38
C TYR A 463 24.84 -10.61 32.08
N ASP A 464 23.59 -10.64 32.54
CA ASP A 464 22.96 -11.83 33.11
C ASP A 464 22.20 -12.58 32.02
N THR A 465 22.50 -13.88 31.85
CA THR A 465 21.75 -14.77 30.93
C THR A 465 21.18 -16.00 31.65
N SER A 466 21.14 -15.98 32.98
CA SER A 466 20.60 -17.05 33.82
C SER A 466 19.09 -17.04 33.94
N ASN A 467 18.43 -15.97 33.48
CA ASN A 467 16.99 -15.82 33.58
C ASN A 467 16.26 -16.99 32.88
N LYS A 468 15.35 -17.63 33.61
CA LYS A 468 14.58 -18.79 33.14
C LYS A 468 13.62 -18.45 32.00
N ARG A 469 13.24 -17.18 31.90
CA ARG A 469 12.30 -16.64 30.92
C ARG A 469 12.95 -16.22 29.60
N ILE A 470 14.22 -16.57 29.36
CA ILE A 470 14.82 -16.30 28.04
C ILE A 470 14.14 -17.23 27.04
N ILE A 471 13.65 -16.70 25.91
CA ILE A 471 12.90 -17.47 24.90
C ILE A 471 13.57 -18.80 24.51
N LEU A 472 14.89 -18.79 24.41
CA LEU A 472 15.71 -19.96 24.06
C LEU A 472 15.61 -21.12 25.07
N ARG A 473 15.10 -20.88 26.27
CA ARG A 473 14.89 -21.92 27.32
C ARG A 473 13.49 -22.53 27.29
N GLU A 474 12.56 -21.87 26.62
CA GLU A 474 11.15 -22.29 26.57
C GLU A 474 10.82 -23.08 25.31
N ILE A 475 11.60 -22.89 24.24
CA ILE A 475 11.50 -23.71 23.03
C ILE A 475 11.86 -25.17 23.33
N SER A 476 11.15 -26.11 22.71
CA SER A 476 11.34 -27.56 22.93
C SER A 476 12.54 -28.13 22.16
N ALA A 477 13.73 -27.56 22.35
CA ALA A 477 14.97 -27.92 21.66
C ALA A 477 16.11 -28.27 22.65
N PRO A 478 16.01 -29.38 23.40
CA PRO A 478 16.91 -29.66 24.54
C PRO A 478 18.39 -29.88 24.16
N GLU A 479 18.65 -30.32 22.93
CA GLU A 479 19.99 -30.60 22.39
C GLU A 479 20.64 -29.39 21.70
N ALA A 480 19.92 -28.27 21.56
CA ALA A 480 20.41 -27.09 20.88
C ALA A 480 21.40 -26.30 21.75
N ASN A 481 22.40 -25.72 21.11
CA ASN A 481 23.35 -24.83 21.75
C ASN A 481 22.97 -23.37 21.46
N HIS A 482 22.78 -22.55 22.48
CA HIS A 482 22.42 -21.15 22.30
C HIS A 482 23.47 -20.20 22.87
N ILE A 483 23.97 -19.31 22.03
CA ILE A 483 24.92 -18.26 22.39
C ILE A 483 24.19 -16.92 22.34
N VAL A 484 24.31 -16.12 23.39
CA VAL A 484 23.92 -14.70 23.35
C VAL A 484 25.18 -13.87 23.16
N LEU A 485 25.24 -13.08 22.10
CA LEU A 485 26.35 -12.18 21.84
C LEU A 485 25.83 -10.75 21.79
N ARG A 486 26.23 -9.93 22.75
CA ARG A 486 26.00 -8.49 22.69
C ARG A 486 27.25 -7.80 22.14
N ILE A 487 27.05 -6.87 21.21
CA ILE A 487 28.15 -6.13 20.58
C ILE A 487 27.91 -4.64 20.81
N GLU A 488 28.97 -3.90 21.12
CA GLU A 488 28.93 -2.45 21.22
C GLU A 488 28.25 -1.84 19.98
N TRP A 489 27.23 -0.99 20.21
CA TRP A 489 26.40 -0.44 19.13
C TRP A 489 27.21 0.31 18.07
N ASN A 490 28.27 0.99 18.50
CA ASN A 490 29.22 1.68 17.62
C ASN A 490 29.82 0.74 16.57
N LYS A 491 30.24 -0.47 16.98
CA LYS A 491 30.92 -1.44 16.12
C LYS A 491 30.01 -2.11 15.10
N ILE A 492 28.71 -2.18 15.36
CA ILE A 492 27.73 -2.77 14.43
C ILE A 492 27.20 -1.74 13.42
N LEU A 493 27.23 -0.45 13.76
CA LEU A 493 26.46 0.57 13.05
C LEU A 493 27.30 1.67 12.44
N TRP A 494 28.25 2.20 13.20
CA TRP A 494 28.98 3.43 12.88
C TRP A 494 30.43 3.17 12.45
N ASP A 495 31.01 2.04 12.85
CA ASP A 495 32.37 1.63 12.47
C ASP A 495 32.45 1.22 10.99
N GLU A 496 33.47 1.71 10.27
CA GLU A 496 33.72 1.37 8.86
C GLU A 496 33.99 -0.13 8.67
N ASN A 497 34.53 -0.80 9.69
CA ASN A 497 34.83 -2.22 9.67
C ASN A 497 33.66 -3.10 10.11
N ARG A 498 32.43 -2.56 10.28
CA ARG A 498 31.27 -3.35 10.73
C ARG A 498 31.04 -4.60 9.87
N MET A 499 31.25 -4.50 8.56
CA MET A 499 31.05 -5.64 7.66
C MET A 499 32.18 -6.67 7.74
N VAL A 500 33.40 -6.22 8.01
CA VAL A 500 34.54 -7.10 8.30
C VAL A 500 34.30 -7.83 9.61
N LEU A 501 33.83 -7.13 10.65
CA LEU A 501 33.42 -7.73 11.92
C LEU A 501 32.37 -8.83 11.70
N GLY A 502 31.30 -8.53 10.97
CA GLY A 502 30.26 -9.52 10.68
C GLY A 502 30.78 -10.73 9.89
N ALA A 503 31.67 -10.50 8.92
CA ALA A 503 32.31 -11.57 8.15
C ALA A 503 33.24 -12.44 9.02
N THR A 504 33.96 -11.82 9.95
CA THR A 504 34.83 -12.51 10.90
C THR A 504 34.02 -13.39 11.86
N ILE A 505 32.91 -12.88 12.39
CA ILE A 505 31.97 -13.69 13.20
C ILE A 505 31.50 -14.90 12.40
N ALA A 506 31.03 -14.68 11.17
CA ALA A 506 30.54 -15.75 10.30
C ALA A 506 31.63 -16.79 9.98
N ARG A 507 32.85 -16.34 9.71
CA ARG A 507 34.00 -17.19 9.41
C ARG A 507 34.36 -18.10 10.58
N VAL A 508 34.50 -17.52 11.78
CA VAL A 508 34.86 -18.27 12.99
C VAL A 508 33.77 -19.28 13.34
N MET A 509 32.50 -18.87 13.31
CA MET A 509 31.38 -19.78 13.56
C MET A 509 31.35 -20.95 12.58
N LYS A 510 31.48 -20.68 11.28
CA LYS A 510 31.44 -21.73 10.26
C LYS A 510 32.59 -22.73 10.41
N LYS A 511 33.79 -22.23 10.70
CA LYS A 511 34.97 -23.05 10.95
C LYS A 511 34.78 -23.97 12.16
N ILE A 512 34.39 -23.43 13.31
CA ILE A 512 34.33 -24.20 14.57
C ILE A 512 33.10 -25.10 14.64
N ILE A 513 31.92 -24.59 14.28
CA ILE A 513 30.67 -25.35 14.43
C ILE A 513 30.45 -26.29 13.25
N GLU A 514 30.68 -25.80 12.02
CA GLU A 514 30.43 -26.57 10.79
C GLU A 514 31.67 -27.33 10.27
N GLY A 515 32.87 -27.02 10.76
CA GLY A 515 34.11 -27.65 10.28
C GLY A 515 34.46 -27.25 8.85
N ALA A 516 33.92 -26.13 8.35
CA ALA A 516 34.00 -25.73 6.95
C ALA A 516 34.61 -24.34 6.78
N GLU A 517 35.24 -24.10 5.63
CA GLU A 517 35.68 -22.77 5.25
C GLU A 517 34.51 -21.87 4.85
N LEU A 518 34.71 -20.56 5.01
CA LEU A 518 33.71 -19.57 4.63
C LEU A 518 33.82 -19.25 3.14
N ASP A 519 32.82 -19.67 2.38
CA ASP A 519 32.57 -19.19 1.02
C ASP A 519 31.31 -18.29 1.00
N PRO A 520 31.47 -16.95 0.94
CA PRO A 520 30.34 -16.03 0.95
C PRO A 520 29.43 -16.20 -0.28
N PRO A 521 28.09 -16.18 -0.12
CA PRO A 521 27.18 -16.38 -1.25
C PRO A 521 27.36 -15.39 -2.39
N GLU A 522 27.27 -15.85 -3.65
CA GLU A 522 27.46 -14.98 -4.84
C GLU A 522 26.55 -13.75 -4.86
N VAL A 523 25.36 -13.85 -4.28
CA VAL A 523 24.39 -12.75 -4.23
C VAL A 523 24.93 -11.52 -3.52
N ILE A 524 25.85 -11.67 -2.56
CA ILE A 524 26.46 -10.55 -1.84
C ILE A 524 27.45 -9.76 -2.71
N LYS A 525 27.83 -10.30 -3.87
CA LYS A 525 28.69 -9.60 -4.86
C LYS A 525 27.86 -8.83 -5.88
N LYS A 526 26.53 -9.01 -5.92
CA LYS A 526 25.62 -8.38 -6.88
C LYS A 526 25.05 -7.07 -6.35
N LYS A 527 25.05 -6.04 -7.21
CA LYS A 527 24.34 -4.78 -6.93
C LYS A 527 22.84 -5.00 -7.07
N ASP A 528 22.08 -4.60 -6.05
CA ASP A 528 20.62 -4.66 -6.06
C ASP A 528 20.04 -3.62 -5.08
N ILE A 529 18.71 -3.54 -4.97
CA ILE A 529 18.00 -2.62 -4.07
C ILE A 529 17.47 -3.37 -2.86
N GLY A 530 17.73 -2.83 -1.66
CA GLY A 530 17.15 -3.37 -0.44
C GLY A 530 17.55 -4.84 -0.20
N PHE A 531 16.55 -5.68 0.03
CA PHE A 531 16.67 -7.13 0.21
C PHE A 531 16.40 -7.95 -1.06
N ALA A 532 16.28 -7.32 -2.24
CA ALA A 532 16.00 -8.01 -3.50
C ALA A 532 17.01 -9.14 -3.81
N GLY A 533 16.53 -10.31 -4.21
CA GLY A 533 17.38 -11.48 -4.46
C GLY A 533 17.87 -12.24 -3.22
N TYR A 534 17.48 -11.86 -2.00
CA TYR A 534 17.85 -12.59 -0.76
C TYR A 534 16.80 -13.58 -0.25
N GLY A 535 16.01 -14.20 -1.15
CA GLY A 535 15.06 -15.27 -0.80
C GLY A 535 13.62 -14.98 -1.22
N LEU A 536 13.39 -14.90 -2.54
CA LEU A 536 12.10 -15.08 -3.17
C LEU A 536 12.27 -16.23 -4.17
N ASP A 537 12.03 -17.44 -3.69
CA ASP A 537 11.25 -18.50 -4.34
C ASP A 537 10.76 -19.47 -3.25
#